data_AF-A0A662KKM8-F1
#
_entry.id   AF-A0A662KKM8-F1
#
_cell.length_a   1.000
_cell.length_b   1.000
_cell.length_c   1.000
_cell.angle_alpha   90.00
_cell.angle_beta   90.00
_cell.angle_gamma   90.00
#
_symmetry.space_group_name_H-M   'P 1'
#
loop_
_entity.id
_entity.type
_entity.pdbx_description
1 polymer ?
#
loop_
_entity_poly.entity_id
_entity_poly.type
_entity_poly.pdbx_seq_one_letter_code
_entity_poly.pdbx_strand_id
1 'polypeptide(L)'
;MDDADMGADLPQEEEYAIGAFTPYAYYNGWCFPRHMTFYNRFVCMENVPQAVIDEWKGAYLYLLKKLTLYRGGRRLALENPSNTARIKLLLDMFPDAQFVHIHRNPYEIYFSMMKFLRIVLPRYCVQRPPPMKEIERHMMDLYVQMYRKYLRERDEIPEGNLTEVRYDDFLKRPMTEVKRIYAELNLDSFRDARERLSAYVKSQKNIRRSTYMMDEETKEEIYRKWKFAFEAFGYER
;
A
#
# COMPACT_ATOMS: atom_id res chain seq x y z
N MET A 1 8.00 12.89 1.45
CA MET A 1 8.44 11.67 0.76
C MET A 1 9.93 11.52 1.02
N ASP A 2 10.44 10.28 0.99
CA ASP A 2 11.87 10.06 0.87
C ASP A 2 12.36 10.57 -0.50
N ASP A 3 13.67 10.69 -0.66
CA ASP A 3 14.32 11.27 -1.84
C ASP A 3 14.36 10.28 -3.02
N ALA A 4 13.19 9.74 -3.36
CA ALA A 4 13.00 8.81 -4.47
C ALA A 4 12.49 9.55 -5.71
N ASP A 5 13.00 9.17 -6.88
CA ASP A 5 12.55 9.74 -8.14
C ASP A 5 11.05 9.45 -8.35
N MET A 6 10.31 10.50 -8.71
CA MET A 6 8.92 10.39 -9.15
C MET A 6 8.80 10.95 -10.56
N GLY A 7 8.15 10.20 -11.43
CA GLY A 7 7.93 10.58 -12.82
C GLY A 7 6.80 9.75 -13.43
N ALA A 8 6.26 10.24 -14.54
CA ALA A 8 5.19 9.56 -15.27
C ALA A 8 5.62 8.20 -15.85
N ASP A 9 6.91 8.04 -16.11
CA ASP A 9 7.50 6.81 -16.67
C ASP A 9 8.03 5.84 -15.59
N LEU A 10 7.98 6.23 -14.32
CA LEU A 10 8.38 5.39 -13.19
C LEU A 10 7.19 4.55 -12.68
N PRO A 11 7.44 3.46 -11.93
CA PRO A 11 6.36 2.70 -11.30
C PRO A 11 5.47 3.62 -10.45
N GLN A 12 4.16 3.48 -10.61
CA GLN A 12 3.13 4.25 -9.89
C GLN A 12 2.05 3.28 -9.39
N GLU A 13 1.38 3.68 -8.31
CA GLU A 13 0.26 2.93 -7.74
C GLU A 13 -0.95 2.99 -8.68
N GLU A 14 -1.58 1.86 -8.95
CA GLU A 14 -2.73 1.82 -9.87
C GLU A 14 -3.99 2.53 -9.31
N GLU A 15 -3.99 2.86 -8.02
CA GLU A 15 -5.06 3.62 -7.36
C GLU A 15 -5.24 5.04 -7.96
N TYR A 16 -4.17 5.65 -8.51
CA TYR A 16 -4.30 6.92 -9.23
C TYR A 16 -5.07 6.75 -10.54
N ALA A 17 -4.80 5.67 -11.28
CA ALA A 17 -5.43 5.43 -12.57
C ALA A 17 -6.90 5.03 -12.42
N ILE A 18 -7.25 4.23 -11.41
CA ILE A 18 -8.64 3.82 -11.18
C ILE A 18 -9.57 5.00 -10.85
N GLY A 19 -9.03 6.08 -10.26
CA GLY A 19 -9.78 7.32 -10.00
C GLY A 19 -10.34 8.00 -11.25
N ALA A 20 -9.79 7.71 -12.44
CA ALA A 20 -10.32 8.19 -13.72
C ALA A 20 -11.48 7.34 -14.26
N PHE A 21 -11.68 6.11 -13.75
CA PHE A 21 -12.68 5.18 -14.24
C PHE A 21 -13.87 5.00 -13.30
N THR A 22 -13.73 5.31 -12.01
CA THR A 22 -14.78 5.11 -11.01
C THR A 22 -14.69 6.12 -9.87
N PRO A 23 -15.82 6.56 -9.28
CA PRO A 23 -15.82 7.44 -8.11
C PRO A 23 -15.30 6.76 -6.83
N TYR A 24 -15.15 5.43 -6.81
CA TYR A 24 -14.81 4.65 -5.63
C TYR A 24 -13.30 4.49 -5.39
N ALA A 25 -12.46 5.28 -6.08
CA ALA A 25 -11.02 5.28 -5.82
C ALA A 25 -10.68 6.01 -4.52
N TYR A 26 -9.86 5.41 -3.68
CA TYR A 26 -9.49 5.94 -2.37
C TYR A 26 -8.77 7.30 -2.48
N TYR A 27 -7.90 7.47 -3.47
CA TYR A 27 -7.10 8.69 -3.65
C TYR A 27 -7.91 9.93 -4.04
N ASN A 28 -9.17 9.77 -4.47
CA ASN A 28 -10.09 10.89 -4.61
C ASN A 28 -10.33 11.63 -3.29
N GLY A 29 -10.14 10.95 -2.14
CA GLY A 29 -10.16 11.58 -0.82
C GLY A 29 -9.09 12.64 -0.60
N TRP A 30 -7.99 12.62 -1.37
CA TRP A 30 -6.96 13.65 -1.31
C TRP A 30 -7.31 14.88 -2.15
N CYS A 31 -8.04 14.68 -3.25
CA CYS A 31 -8.61 15.76 -4.04
C CYS A 31 -9.77 16.44 -3.29
N PHE A 32 -10.56 15.64 -2.57
CA PHE A 32 -11.77 16.07 -1.85
C PHE A 32 -11.73 15.70 -0.34
N PRO A 33 -10.79 16.25 0.46
CA PRO A 33 -10.59 15.85 1.86
C PRO A 33 -11.75 16.12 2.84
N ARG A 34 -12.66 17.06 2.56
CA ARG A 34 -13.92 17.23 3.32
C ARG A 34 -14.84 16.00 3.28
N HIS A 35 -14.67 15.14 2.28
CA HIS A 35 -15.40 13.89 2.12
C HIS A 35 -14.45 12.68 2.18
N MET A 36 -13.27 12.81 2.81
CA MET A 36 -12.28 11.73 2.87
C MET A 36 -12.86 10.43 3.43
N THR A 37 -13.72 10.50 4.44
CA THR A 37 -14.37 9.32 5.03
C THR A 37 -15.25 8.56 4.05
N PHE A 38 -15.88 9.24 3.08
CA PHE A 38 -16.63 8.57 2.01
C PHE A 38 -15.69 7.71 1.16
N TYR A 39 -14.56 8.26 0.70
CA TYR A 39 -13.59 7.55 -0.13
C TYR A 39 -12.86 6.44 0.64
N ASN A 40 -12.54 6.64 1.92
CA ASN A 40 -11.89 5.65 2.77
C ASN A 40 -12.69 4.34 2.89
N ARG A 41 -14.03 4.39 2.77
CA ARG A 41 -14.88 3.18 2.81
C ARG A 41 -14.55 2.19 1.69
N PHE A 42 -14.09 2.67 0.54
CA PHE A 42 -13.74 1.84 -0.60
C PHE A 42 -12.33 1.23 -0.53
N VAL A 43 -11.56 1.52 0.52
CA VAL A 43 -10.32 0.79 0.79
C VAL A 43 -10.65 -0.62 1.26
N CYS A 44 -11.43 -0.74 2.35
CA CYS A 44 -11.80 -2.04 2.93
C CYS A 44 -12.95 -2.71 2.18
N MET A 45 -13.73 -1.96 1.40
CA MET A 45 -14.93 -2.46 0.70
C MET A 45 -15.92 -3.20 1.62
N GLU A 46 -15.98 -2.80 2.90
CA GLU A 46 -16.89 -3.38 3.88
C GLU A 46 -18.18 -2.54 3.95
N ASN A 47 -19.34 -3.20 4.00
CA ASN A 47 -20.65 -2.54 4.01
C ASN A 47 -20.86 -1.61 2.80
N VAL A 48 -20.34 -2.05 1.64
CA VAL A 48 -20.53 -1.42 0.33
C VAL A 48 -21.53 -2.26 -0.46
N PRO A 49 -22.51 -1.65 -1.16
CA PRO A 49 -23.47 -2.41 -1.98
C PRO A 49 -22.75 -3.29 -3.02
N GLN A 50 -23.28 -4.50 -3.26
CA GLN A 50 -22.66 -5.43 -4.21
C GLN A 50 -22.50 -4.82 -5.61
N ALA A 51 -23.47 -4.04 -6.07
CA ALA A 51 -23.39 -3.33 -7.36
C ALA A 51 -22.18 -2.38 -7.45
N VAL A 52 -21.80 -1.73 -6.34
CA VAL A 52 -20.61 -0.85 -6.28
C VAL A 52 -19.33 -1.67 -6.32
N ILE A 53 -19.31 -2.83 -5.64
CA ILE A 53 -18.18 -3.77 -5.70
C ILE A 53 -18.00 -4.27 -7.14
N ASP A 54 -19.08 -4.67 -7.80
CA ASP A 54 -19.05 -5.19 -9.17
C ASP A 54 -18.61 -4.11 -10.18
N GLU A 55 -19.08 -2.86 -10.00
CA GLU A 55 -18.62 -1.72 -10.81
C GLU A 55 -17.10 -1.48 -10.62
N TRP A 56 -16.62 -1.48 -9.37
CA TRP A 56 -15.20 -1.34 -9.08
C TRP A 56 -14.37 -2.47 -9.68
N LYS A 57 -14.81 -3.74 -9.55
CA LYS A 57 -14.15 -4.90 -10.17
C LYS A 57 -14.08 -4.74 -11.68
N GLY A 58 -15.15 -4.27 -12.31
CA GLY A 58 -15.20 -4.01 -13.75
C GLY A 58 -14.18 -2.96 -14.19
N ALA A 59 -14.11 -1.83 -13.48
CA ALA A 59 -13.14 -0.77 -13.74
C ALA A 59 -11.69 -1.23 -13.52
N TYR A 60 -11.43 -1.94 -12.41
CA TYR A 60 -10.10 -2.48 -12.10
C TYR A 60 -9.65 -3.50 -13.16
N LEU A 61 -10.51 -4.46 -13.50
CA LEU A 61 -10.21 -5.46 -14.53
C LEU A 61 -9.97 -4.82 -15.91
N TYR A 62 -10.73 -3.78 -16.25
CA TYR A 62 -10.54 -3.03 -17.50
C TYR A 62 -9.15 -2.35 -17.54
N LEU A 63 -8.76 -1.68 -16.46
CA LEU A 63 -7.44 -1.07 -16.33
C LEU A 63 -6.33 -2.12 -16.46
N LEU A 64 -6.42 -3.22 -15.71
CA LEU A 64 -5.40 -4.27 -15.73
C LEU A 64 -5.29 -4.93 -17.11
N LYS A 65 -6.40 -5.21 -17.80
CA LYS A 65 -6.38 -5.73 -19.18
C LYS A 65 -5.65 -4.79 -20.14
N LYS A 66 -5.84 -3.46 -20.02
CA LYS A 66 -5.09 -2.49 -20.83
C LYS A 66 -3.59 -2.52 -20.53
N LEU A 67 -3.22 -2.56 -19.27
CA LEU A 67 -1.82 -2.62 -18.85
C LEU A 67 -1.15 -3.92 -19.35
N THR A 68 -1.83 -5.05 -19.20
CA THR A 68 -1.36 -6.36 -19.70
C THR A 68 -1.19 -6.34 -21.21
N LEU A 69 -2.17 -5.81 -21.97
CA LEU A 69 -2.07 -5.69 -23.43
C LEU A 69 -0.89 -4.80 -23.84
N TYR A 70 -0.75 -3.62 -23.22
CA TYR A 70 0.35 -2.68 -23.49
C TYR A 70 1.73 -3.27 -23.17
N ARG A 71 1.81 -4.17 -22.17
CA ARG A 71 3.04 -4.88 -21.80
C ARG A 71 3.18 -6.25 -22.48
N GLY A 72 2.40 -6.53 -23.52
CA GLY A 72 2.53 -7.74 -24.34
C GLY A 72 2.21 -9.03 -23.59
N GLY A 73 1.20 -9.01 -22.71
CA GLY A 73 0.78 -10.19 -21.95
C GLY A 73 1.64 -10.52 -20.73
N ARG A 74 2.63 -9.68 -20.41
CA ARG A 74 3.49 -9.91 -19.24
C ARG A 74 2.69 -9.82 -17.94
N ARG A 75 3.11 -10.64 -16.97
CA ARG A 75 2.61 -10.59 -15.60
C ARG A 75 2.79 -9.19 -15.01
N LEU A 76 1.72 -8.65 -14.43
CA LEU A 76 1.74 -7.35 -13.75
C LEU A 76 2.34 -7.50 -12.35
N ALA A 77 3.16 -6.52 -11.97
CA ALA A 77 3.56 -6.28 -10.58
C ALA A 77 2.88 -4.97 -10.16
N LEU A 78 1.97 -5.07 -9.21
CA LEU A 78 1.15 -3.95 -8.74
C LEU A 78 1.53 -3.64 -7.30
N GLU A 79 1.65 -2.35 -6.98
CA GLU A 79 1.95 -1.87 -5.64
C GLU A 79 0.93 -0.78 -5.33
N ASN A 80 0.19 -0.97 -4.24
CA ASN A 80 -0.87 -0.08 -3.82
C ASN A 80 -1.22 -0.39 -2.36
N PRO A 81 -1.02 0.57 -1.43
CA PRO A 81 -1.26 0.35 -0.01
C PRO A 81 -2.69 -0.13 0.31
N SER A 82 -3.68 0.31 -0.47
CA SER A 82 -5.09 -0.08 -0.26
C SER A 82 -5.34 -1.57 -0.50
N ASN A 83 -4.50 -2.25 -1.30
CA ASN A 83 -4.61 -3.69 -1.53
C ASN A 83 -4.35 -4.52 -0.27
N THR A 84 -3.68 -3.96 0.75
CA THR A 84 -3.58 -4.54 2.10
C THR A 84 -4.95 -4.96 2.66
N ALA A 85 -5.99 -4.19 2.34
CA ALA A 85 -7.35 -4.41 2.82
C ALA A 85 -8.28 -5.06 1.77
N ARG A 86 -7.75 -5.56 0.65
CA ARG A 86 -8.55 -6.08 -0.48
C ARG A 86 -8.26 -7.55 -0.79
N ILE A 87 -7.68 -8.32 0.14
CA ILE A 87 -7.25 -9.71 -0.10
C ILE A 87 -8.37 -10.57 -0.68
N LYS A 88 -9.52 -10.69 0.02
CA LYS A 88 -10.63 -11.52 -0.49
C LYS A 88 -11.19 -11.02 -1.83
N LEU A 89 -11.25 -9.70 -2.00
CA LEU A 89 -11.72 -9.09 -3.24
C LEU A 89 -10.80 -9.43 -4.42
N LEU A 90 -9.49 -9.37 -4.20
CA LEU A 90 -8.48 -9.67 -5.21
C LEU A 90 -8.41 -11.17 -5.51
N LEU A 91 -8.51 -12.04 -4.50
CA LEU A 91 -8.56 -13.50 -4.71
C LEU A 91 -9.82 -13.93 -5.48
N ASP A 92 -10.96 -13.29 -5.25
CA ASP A 92 -12.18 -13.54 -6.04
C ASP A 92 -11.99 -13.21 -7.52
N MET A 93 -11.25 -12.14 -7.83
CA MET A 93 -10.96 -11.76 -9.22
C MET A 93 -9.79 -12.56 -9.84
N PHE A 94 -8.80 -12.90 -9.01
CA PHE A 94 -7.52 -13.47 -9.39
C PHE A 94 -7.11 -14.53 -8.35
N PRO A 95 -7.65 -15.76 -8.44
CA PRO A 95 -7.40 -16.81 -7.44
C PRO A 95 -5.92 -17.16 -7.26
N ASP A 96 -5.12 -17.00 -8.32
CA ASP A 96 -3.67 -17.26 -8.32
C ASP A 96 -2.84 -16.01 -8.02
N ALA A 97 -3.45 -14.94 -7.49
CA ALA A 97 -2.72 -13.73 -7.10
C ALA A 97 -1.67 -14.05 -6.03
N GLN A 98 -0.50 -13.41 -6.16
CA GLN A 98 0.58 -13.51 -5.19
C GLN A 98 0.80 -12.16 -4.53
N PHE A 99 1.00 -12.19 -3.21
CA PHE A 99 1.02 -11.02 -2.35
C PHE A 99 2.39 -10.88 -1.70
N VAL A 100 2.92 -9.66 -1.76
CA VAL A 100 4.08 -9.24 -0.97
C VAL A 100 3.58 -8.19 0.01
N HIS A 101 3.51 -8.52 1.30
CA HIS A 101 3.13 -7.56 2.33
C HIS A 101 4.37 -7.03 3.04
N ILE A 102 4.64 -5.73 2.91
CA ILE A 102 5.72 -5.07 3.63
C ILE A 102 5.16 -4.48 4.92
N HIS A 103 5.67 -4.91 6.07
CA HIS A 103 5.33 -4.34 7.36
C HIS A 103 6.50 -3.50 7.90
N ARG A 104 6.15 -2.43 8.62
CA ARG A 104 7.09 -1.45 9.18
C ARG A 104 6.65 -1.12 10.61
N ASN A 105 7.57 -0.61 11.44
CA ASN A 105 7.23 -0.13 12.77
C ASN A 105 6.02 0.83 12.70
N PRO A 106 4.92 0.57 13.44
CA PRO A 106 3.72 1.37 13.34
C PRO A 106 3.92 2.85 13.66
N TYR A 107 4.89 3.24 14.50
CA TYR A 107 5.22 4.66 14.67
C TYR A 107 5.75 5.26 13.37
N GLU A 108 6.72 4.62 12.73
CA GLU A 108 7.30 5.13 11.49
C GLU A 108 6.28 5.20 10.36
N ILE A 109 5.33 4.26 10.31
CA ILE A 109 4.20 4.30 9.37
C ILE A 109 3.39 5.57 9.58
N TYR A 110 2.98 5.85 10.82
CA TYR A 110 2.19 7.03 11.13
C TYR A 110 2.90 8.32 10.70
N PHE A 111 4.15 8.51 11.13
CA PHE A 111 4.88 9.74 10.81
C PHE A 111 5.20 9.87 9.32
N SER A 112 5.45 8.75 8.64
CA SER A 112 5.62 8.71 7.18
C SER A 112 4.35 9.14 6.45
N MET A 113 3.21 8.55 6.84
CA MET A 113 1.88 8.89 6.32
C MET A 113 1.57 10.38 6.52
N MET A 114 1.78 10.91 7.73
CA MET A 114 1.51 12.33 8.01
C MET A 114 2.44 13.27 7.25
N LYS A 115 3.72 12.92 7.07
CA LYS A 115 4.65 13.66 6.21
C LYS A 115 4.19 13.64 4.75
N PHE A 116 3.75 12.49 4.26
CA PHE A 116 3.24 12.33 2.90
C PHE A 116 1.99 13.18 2.66
N LEU A 117 0.99 13.11 3.55
CA LEU A 117 -0.26 13.88 3.43
C LEU A 117 -0.03 15.40 3.44
N ARG A 118 0.89 15.89 4.29
CA ARG A 118 1.28 17.32 4.31
C ARG A 118 1.88 17.80 2.99
N ILE A 119 2.44 16.91 2.18
CA ILE A 119 3.01 17.20 0.86
C ILE A 119 1.94 17.07 -0.23
N VAL A 120 1.16 16.01 -0.19
CA VAL A 120 0.21 15.66 -1.26
C VAL A 120 -1.03 16.52 -1.22
N LEU A 121 -1.64 16.72 -0.04
CA LEU A 121 -2.91 17.44 0.06
C LEU A 121 -2.84 18.87 -0.54
N PRO A 122 -1.83 19.71 -0.26
CA PRO A 122 -1.77 21.04 -0.85
C PRO A 122 -1.62 21.06 -2.38
N ARG A 123 -1.15 19.95 -2.99
CA ARG A 123 -0.92 19.84 -4.44
C ARG A 123 -2.16 19.37 -5.20
N TYR A 124 -2.92 18.45 -4.61
CA TYR A 124 -4.04 17.79 -5.28
C TYR A 124 -5.41 18.26 -4.80
N CYS A 125 -5.48 18.89 -3.62
CA CYS A 125 -6.76 19.33 -3.07
C CYS A 125 -7.38 20.45 -3.92
N VAL A 126 -8.57 20.20 -4.44
CA VAL A 126 -9.34 21.15 -5.27
C VAL A 126 -10.41 21.90 -4.46
N GLN A 127 -10.26 21.92 -3.13
CA GLN A 127 -11.15 22.62 -2.21
C GLN A 127 -10.40 23.20 -1.00
N ARG A 128 -11.11 23.88 -0.10
CA ARG A 128 -10.53 24.25 1.21
C ARG A 128 -10.46 23.00 2.11
N PRO A 129 -9.26 22.52 2.48
CA PRO A 129 -9.15 21.30 3.29
C PRO A 129 -9.69 21.51 4.71
N PRO A 130 -10.18 20.45 5.37
CA PRO A 130 -10.45 20.50 6.81
C PRO A 130 -9.14 20.68 7.61
N PRO A 131 -9.22 20.98 8.92
CA PRO A 131 -8.05 21.02 9.77
C PRO A 131 -7.23 19.72 9.71
N MET A 132 -5.91 19.82 9.70
CA MET A 132 -5.03 18.63 9.56
C MET A 132 -5.31 17.55 10.62
N LYS A 133 -5.70 17.95 11.84
CA LYS A 133 -6.07 17.03 12.93
C LYS A 133 -7.29 16.15 12.60
N GLU A 134 -8.22 16.63 11.78
CA GLU A 134 -9.35 15.83 11.32
C GLU A 134 -8.92 14.78 10.29
N ILE A 135 -8.05 15.16 9.36
CA ILE A 135 -7.46 14.26 8.36
C ILE A 135 -6.65 13.18 9.04
N GLU A 136 -5.79 13.57 10.00
CA GLU A 136 -4.99 12.68 10.82
C GLU A 136 -5.84 11.60 11.49
N ARG A 137 -6.91 12.00 12.17
CA ARG A 137 -7.85 11.06 12.80
C ARG A 137 -8.44 10.07 11.79
N HIS A 138 -8.93 10.55 10.64
CA HIS A 138 -9.50 9.69 9.61
C HIS A 138 -8.51 8.68 9.05
N MET A 139 -7.26 9.10 8.91
CA MET A 139 -6.18 8.26 8.43
C MET A 139 -5.75 7.24 9.48
N MET A 140 -5.66 7.64 10.76
CA MET A 140 -5.41 6.69 11.85
C MET A 140 -6.46 5.58 11.91
N ASP A 141 -7.73 5.96 11.80
CA ASP A 141 -8.84 5.03 11.86
C ASP A 141 -8.91 4.13 10.61
N LEU A 142 -8.51 4.64 9.44
CA LEU A 142 -8.39 3.84 8.22
C LEU A 142 -7.30 2.76 8.36
N TYR A 143 -6.11 3.10 8.86
CA TYR A 143 -5.04 2.12 9.06
C TYR A 143 -5.42 1.03 10.08
N VAL A 144 -6.20 1.37 11.11
CA VAL A 144 -6.77 0.36 12.02
C VAL A 144 -7.61 -0.64 11.24
N GLN A 145 -8.53 -0.15 10.41
CA GLN A 145 -9.42 -0.99 9.60
C GLN A 145 -8.63 -1.85 8.61
N MET A 146 -7.68 -1.25 7.90
CA MET A 146 -6.85 -1.93 6.92
C MET A 146 -6.04 -3.07 7.53
N TYR A 147 -5.30 -2.82 8.62
CA TYR A 147 -4.49 -3.88 9.23
C TYR A 147 -5.31 -4.95 9.91
N ARG A 148 -6.44 -4.60 10.56
CA ARG A 148 -7.33 -5.62 11.12
C ARG A 148 -7.91 -6.52 10.04
N LYS A 149 -8.29 -5.94 8.90
CA LYS A 149 -8.78 -6.69 7.75
C LYS A 149 -7.71 -7.58 7.15
N TYR A 150 -6.50 -7.05 6.95
CA TYR A 150 -5.34 -7.82 6.49
C TYR A 150 -5.09 -9.04 7.39
N LEU A 151 -4.94 -8.83 8.70
CA LEU A 151 -4.66 -9.90 9.66
C LEU A 151 -5.75 -10.96 9.69
N ARG A 152 -7.01 -10.58 9.47
CA ARG A 152 -8.15 -11.50 9.40
C ARG A 152 -8.20 -12.29 8.08
N GLU A 153 -7.72 -11.73 6.98
CA GLU A 153 -7.89 -12.29 5.64
C GLU A 153 -6.62 -12.91 5.05
N ARG A 154 -5.43 -12.64 5.60
CA ARG A 154 -4.17 -13.16 5.07
C ARG A 154 -4.09 -14.69 5.04
N ASP A 155 -4.78 -15.36 5.97
CA ASP A 155 -4.81 -16.83 6.03
C ASP A 155 -5.70 -17.45 4.94
N GLU A 156 -6.43 -16.64 4.17
CA GLU A 156 -7.22 -17.06 3.01
C GLU A 156 -6.36 -17.06 1.73
N ILE A 157 -5.16 -16.48 1.78
CA ILE A 157 -4.21 -16.50 0.68
C ILE A 157 -3.66 -17.93 0.57
N PRO A 158 -3.69 -18.56 -0.63
CA PRO A 158 -3.14 -19.89 -0.81
C PRO A 158 -1.70 -20.02 -0.32
N GLU A 159 -1.34 -21.19 0.22
CA GLU A 159 0.04 -21.47 0.62
C GLU A 159 1.01 -21.27 -0.56
N GLY A 160 2.11 -20.56 -0.31
CA GLY A 160 3.06 -20.17 -1.36
C GLY A 160 2.69 -18.91 -2.16
N ASN A 161 1.55 -18.26 -1.87
CA ASN A 161 1.13 -17.02 -2.52
C ASN A 161 1.23 -15.77 -1.61
N LEU A 162 1.75 -15.89 -0.39
CA LEU A 162 2.03 -14.75 0.50
C LEU A 162 3.48 -14.77 0.96
N THR A 163 4.13 -13.62 0.90
CA THR A 163 5.38 -13.35 1.63
C THR A 163 5.25 -12.06 2.43
N GLU A 164 5.57 -12.12 3.72
CA GLU A 164 5.62 -10.96 4.60
C GLU A 164 7.08 -10.51 4.76
N VAL A 165 7.33 -9.20 4.59
CA VAL A 165 8.68 -8.63 4.56
C VAL A 165 8.76 -7.51 5.58
N ARG A 166 9.64 -7.67 6.57
CA ARG A 166 9.94 -6.60 7.52
C ARG A 166 10.79 -5.54 6.83
N TYR A 167 10.30 -4.30 6.81
CA TYR A 167 10.96 -3.16 6.17
C TYR A 167 12.43 -2.99 6.63
N ASP A 168 12.69 -3.16 7.93
CA ASP A 168 14.04 -3.02 8.48
C ASP A 168 15.01 -4.11 7.99
N ASP A 169 14.52 -5.32 7.76
CA ASP A 169 15.34 -6.41 7.22
C ASP A 169 15.60 -6.21 5.73
N PHE A 170 14.59 -5.72 5.00
CA PHE A 170 14.75 -5.33 3.60
C PHE A 170 15.80 -4.23 3.43
N LEU A 171 15.80 -3.21 4.30
CA LEU A 171 16.81 -2.16 4.27
C LEU A 171 18.22 -2.67 4.55
N LYS A 172 18.37 -3.61 5.49
CA LYS A 172 19.69 -4.17 5.86
C LYS A 172 20.21 -5.11 4.78
N ARG A 173 19.34 -5.92 4.17
CA ARG A 173 19.72 -7.02 3.27
C ARG A 173 18.76 -7.13 2.07
N PRO A 174 18.66 -6.10 1.21
CA PRO A 174 17.66 -6.03 0.16
C PRO A 174 17.74 -7.21 -0.83
N MET A 175 18.93 -7.57 -1.30
CA MET A 175 19.07 -8.70 -2.22
C MET A 175 18.77 -10.06 -1.58
N THR A 176 18.93 -10.19 -0.25
CA THR A 176 18.55 -11.40 0.48
C THR A 176 17.03 -11.50 0.54
N GLU A 177 16.33 -10.42 0.89
CA GLU A 177 14.86 -10.40 0.91
C GLU A 177 14.27 -10.58 -0.49
N VAL A 178 14.83 -9.94 -1.52
CA VAL A 178 14.38 -10.15 -2.91
C VAL A 178 14.54 -11.61 -3.32
N LYS A 179 15.67 -12.26 -3.01
CA LYS A 179 15.85 -13.69 -3.29
C LYS A 179 14.81 -14.55 -2.55
N ARG A 180 14.51 -14.22 -1.29
CA ARG A 180 13.51 -14.91 -0.48
C ARG A 180 12.11 -14.79 -1.06
N ILE A 181 11.69 -13.56 -1.42
CA ILE A 181 10.40 -13.29 -2.08
C ILE A 181 10.24 -14.16 -3.34
N TYR A 182 11.26 -14.19 -4.20
CA TYR A 182 11.20 -15.02 -5.42
C TYR A 182 11.07 -16.52 -5.11
N ALA A 183 11.77 -17.01 -4.08
CA ALA A 183 11.70 -18.42 -3.69
C ALA A 183 10.35 -18.79 -3.08
N GLU A 184 9.85 -17.99 -2.13
CA GLU A 184 8.56 -18.24 -1.45
C GLU A 184 7.38 -18.16 -2.41
N LEU A 185 7.44 -17.27 -3.40
CA LEU A 185 6.42 -17.11 -4.44
C LEU A 185 6.66 -17.98 -5.68
N ASN A 186 7.62 -18.90 -5.66
CA ASN A 186 7.94 -19.79 -6.79
C ASN A 186 8.12 -19.05 -8.13
N LEU A 187 8.87 -17.94 -8.12
CA LEU A 187 9.17 -17.13 -9.30
C LEU A 187 10.49 -17.56 -9.93
N ASP A 188 10.43 -18.31 -11.03
CA ASP A 188 11.63 -18.87 -11.70
C ASP A 188 12.55 -17.82 -12.33
N SER A 189 12.06 -16.60 -12.54
CA SER A 189 12.77 -15.52 -13.24
C SER A 189 13.87 -14.83 -12.41
N PHE A 190 14.15 -15.28 -11.18
CA PHE A 190 15.17 -14.65 -10.33
C PHE A 190 16.54 -14.66 -11.01
N ARG A 191 16.93 -15.78 -11.65
CA ARG A 191 18.24 -15.93 -12.28
C ARG A 191 18.48 -14.84 -13.33
N ASP A 192 17.48 -14.58 -14.16
CA ASP A 192 17.55 -13.61 -15.26
C ASP A 192 17.45 -12.16 -14.74
N ALA A 193 16.70 -11.95 -13.65
CA ALA A 193 16.50 -10.63 -13.07
C ALA A 193 17.64 -10.20 -12.12
N ARG A 194 18.44 -11.15 -11.59
CA ARG A 194 19.40 -10.94 -10.49
C ARG A 194 20.35 -9.77 -10.73
N GLU A 195 20.94 -9.69 -11.92
CA GLU A 195 21.93 -8.66 -12.23
C GLU A 195 21.29 -7.26 -12.30
N ARG A 196 20.13 -7.14 -12.94
CA ARG A 196 19.37 -5.89 -13.04
C ARG A 196 18.89 -5.42 -11.67
N LEU A 197 18.35 -6.35 -10.86
CA LEU A 197 17.91 -6.06 -9.49
C LEU A 197 19.09 -5.63 -8.60
N SER A 198 20.23 -6.31 -8.69
CA SER A 198 21.44 -5.95 -7.94
C SER A 198 21.99 -4.58 -8.34
N ALA A 199 22.01 -4.27 -9.64
CA ALA A 199 22.39 -2.95 -10.14
C ALA A 199 21.43 -1.87 -9.63
N TYR A 200 20.12 -2.13 -9.68
CA TYR A 200 19.12 -1.21 -9.16
C TYR A 200 19.29 -0.97 -7.66
N VAL A 201 19.35 -2.02 -6.84
CA VAL A 201 19.58 -1.91 -5.38
C VAL A 201 20.85 -1.12 -5.06
N LYS A 202 21.93 -1.31 -5.83
CA LYS A 202 23.17 -0.52 -5.67
C LYS A 202 22.96 0.97 -6.00
N SER A 203 22.15 1.29 -7.02
CA SER A 203 21.82 2.68 -7.37
C SER A 203 21.06 3.41 -6.25
N GLN A 204 20.29 2.68 -5.45
CA GLN A 204 19.46 3.24 -4.37
C GLN A 204 20.24 3.52 -3.07
N LYS A 205 21.54 3.18 -2.99
CA LYS A 205 22.35 3.28 -1.75
C LYS A 205 22.38 4.67 -1.12
N ASN A 206 22.21 5.72 -1.92
CA ASN A 206 22.33 7.11 -1.48
C ASN A 206 20.98 7.77 -1.15
N ILE A 207 19.86 7.03 -1.25
CA ILE A 207 18.54 7.59 -0.95
C ILE A 207 18.47 7.96 0.52
N ARG A 208 18.19 9.25 0.77
CA ARG A 208 18.04 9.79 2.11
C ARG A 208 16.70 9.38 2.68
N ARG A 209 16.77 8.64 3.79
CA ARG A 209 15.60 8.21 4.55
C ARG A 209 15.14 9.32 5.48
N SER A 210 13.83 9.46 5.61
CA SER A 210 13.23 10.36 6.59
C SER A 210 13.52 9.90 8.01
N THR A 211 13.97 10.82 8.86
CA THR A 211 13.89 10.71 10.31
C THR A 211 12.72 11.54 10.81
N TYR A 212 12.08 11.08 11.88
CA TYR A 212 10.88 11.71 12.42
C TYR A 212 11.13 12.12 13.87
N MET A 213 10.77 13.35 14.22
CA MET A 213 10.60 13.73 15.62
C MET A 213 9.26 13.18 16.08
N MET A 214 9.30 12.28 17.05
CA MET A 214 8.12 11.59 17.57
C MET A 214 7.87 12.07 18.99
N ASP A 215 6.82 12.87 19.19
CA ASP A 215 6.40 13.27 20.53
C ASP A 215 5.70 12.11 21.27
N GLU A 216 5.85 12.08 22.59
CA GLU A 216 5.34 10.98 23.42
C GLU A 216 3.81 10.91 23.47
N GLU A 217 3.11 12.06 23.36
CA GLU A 217 1.64 12.08 23.31
C GLU A 217 1.13 11.34 22.07
N THR A 218 1.71 11.64 20.91
CA THR A 218 1.37 10.97 19.65
C THR A 218 1.76 9.50 19.67
N LYS A 219 2.94 9.14 20.21
CA LYS A 219 3.33 7.73 20.39
C LYS A 219 2.33 6.98 21.26
N GLU A 220 1.87 7.57 22.35
CA GLU A 220 0.87 6.94 23.21
C GLU A 220 -0.45 6.69 22.46
N GLU A 221 -0.91 7.66 21.67
CA GLU A 221 -2.12 7.49 20.87
C GLU A 221 -1.96 6.39 19.82
N ILE A 222 -0.83 6.36 19.11
CA ILE A 222 -0.51 5.33 18.11
C ILE A 222 -0.50 3.96 18.78
N TYR A 223 0.23 3.80 19.89
CA TYR A 223 0.31 2.52 20.59
C TYR A 223 -1.08 2.07 21.06
N ARG A 224 -1.86 2.97 21.67
CA ARG A 224 -3.23 2.67 22.12
C ARG A 224 -4.13 2.18 20.98
N LYS A 225 -4.09 2.82 19.81
CA LYS A 225 -4.94 2.46 18.66
C LYS A 225 -4.41 1.25 17.88
N TRP A 226 -3.10 1.15 17.71
CA TRP A 226 -2.43 0.23 16.78
C TRP A 226 -1.69 -0.91 17.49
N LYS A 227 -1.85 -1.09 18.81
CA LYS A 227 -1.22 -2.15 19.62
C LYS A 227 -1.23 -3.52 18.93
N PHE A 228 -2.38 -3.88 18.36
CA PHE A 228 -2.56 -5.17 17.67
C PHE A 228 -1.58 -5.37 16.50
N ALA A 229 -1.18 -4.30 15.80
CA ALA A 229 -0.20 -4.36 14.72
C ALA A 229 1.24 -4.50 15.25
N PHE A 230 1.55 -3.88 16.39
CA PHE A 230 2.84 -4.12 17.08
C PHE A 230 2.97 -5.60 17.45
N GLU A 231 1.94 -6.15 18.09
CA GLU A 231 1.90 -7.55 18.52
C GLU A 231 1.96 -8.51 17.31
N ALA A 232 1.15 -8.27 16.27
CA ALA A 232 1.08 -9.14 15.10
C ALA A 232 2.38 -9.19 14.28
N PHE A 233 3.12 -8.08 14.21
CA PHE A 233 4.34 -7.95 13.40
C PHE A 233 5.63 -7.96 14.21
N GLY A 234 5.55 -8.21 15.53
CA GLY A 234 6.72 -8.35 16.40
C GLY A 234 7.51 -7.05 16.61
N TYR A 235 6.82 -5.91 16.71
CA TYR A 235 7.45 -4.63 17.03
C TYR A 235 7.32 -4.29 18.51
N GLU A 236 8.39 -3.75 19.08
CA GLU A 236 8.39 -3.19 20.43
C GLU A 236 7.68 -1.84 20.48
N ARG A 237 7.21 -1.48 21.68
CA ARG A 237 6.61 -0.18 21.98
C ARG A 237 7.67 0.94 21.97
#